data_AF-A0A951YJC4-F1
#
_entry.id   AF-A0A951YJC4-F1
#
_cell.length_a   1.000
_cell.length_b   1.000
_cell.length_c   1.000
_cell.angle_alpha   90.00
_cell.angle_beta   90.00
_cell.angle_gamma   90.00
#
_symmetry.space_group_name_H-M   'P 1'
#
loop_
_entity.id
_entity.type
_entity.pdbx_description
1 polymer ?
#
loop_
_entity_poly.entity_id
_entity_poly.type
_entity_poly.pdbx_seq_one_letter_code
_entity_poly.pdbx_strand_id
1 'polypeptide(L)'
;MSSSATQIADAIRRTVEFAALVTGWWVFRARKGVPDEQARRRLERRAETSVSVALACSGLAMLAVGGYRFFEYEPGGNVTVGLLVAFLGAGVNAGFWLRYTRLLRVAGDAVIAAQRRLYRAKTFVDLVVTAALLSVALIPTHPATHYVDTLGSVVVAGYLLQQALGSRRAGAARLRVGRG
;
A
#
# COMPACT_ATOMS: atom_id res chain seq x y z
N MET A 1 -15.33 15.47 20.51
CA MET A 1 -13.84 15.48 20.56
C MET A 1 -13.27 14.43 19.60
N SER A 2 -13.72 14.40 18.33
CA SER A 2 -13.46 13.33 17.36
C SER A 2 -12.38 13.65 16.31
N SER A 3 -11.53 14.66 16.55
CA SER A 3 -10.46 15.04 15.61
C SER A 3 -9.30 14.04 15.58
N SER A 4 -9.01 13.35 16.69
CA SER A 4 -7.81 12.51 16.86
C SER A 4 -7.78 11.27 15.95
N ALA A 5 -8.85 10.46 15.92
CA ALA A 5 -8.85 9.21 15.14
C ALA A 5 -8.78 9.44 13.63
N THR A 6 -9.50 10.45 13.12
CA THR A 6 -9.46 10.84 11.71
C THR A 6 -8.11 11.43 11.32
N GLN A 7 -7.50 12.25 12.19
CA GLN A 7 -6.14 12.77 11.99
C GLN A 7 -5.10 11.66 11.98
N ILE A 8 -5.23 10.64 12.83
CA ILE A 8 -4.34 9.48 12.86
C ILE A 8 -4.48 8.67 11.58
N ALA A 9 -5.70 8.41 11.10
CA ALA A 9 -5.93 7.70 9.85
C ALA A 9 -5.35 8.44 8.63
N ASP A 10 -5.52 9.76 8.58
CA ASP A 10 -4.97 10.61 7.53
C ASP A 10 -3.44 10.71 7.61
N ALA A 11 -2.87 10.79 8.82
CA ALA A 11 -1.43 10.74 9.05
C ALA A 11 -0.83 9.41 8.61
N ILE A 12 -1.51 8.29 8.87
CA ILE A 12 -1.10 6.96 8.39
C ILE A 12 -1.09 6.94 6.85
N ARG A 13 -2.13 7.47 6.19
CA ARG A 13 -2.20 7.53 4.73
C ARG A 13 -1.05 8.37 4.15
N ARG A 14 -0.81 9.58 4.66
CA ARG A 14 0.32 10.45 4.25
C ARG A 14 1.69 9.84 4.54
N THR A 15 1.84 9.12 5.65
CA THR A 15 3.10 8.45 6.00
C THR A 15 3.42 7.33 5.02
N VAL A 16 2.41 6.59 4.55
CA VAL A 16 2.57 5.53 3.54
C VAL A 16 2.90 6.10 2.16
N GLU A 17 2.33 7.25 1.80
CA GLU A 17 2.68 7.98 0.57
C GLU A 17 4.11 8.51 0.63
N PHE A 18 4.49 9.14 1.74
CA PHE A 18 5.86 9.61 1.97
C PHE A 18 6.86 8.45 1.92
N ALA A 19 6.58 7.33 2.59
CA ALA A 19 7.42 6.14 2.54
C ALA A 19 7.55 5.58 1.11
N ALA A 20 6.51 5.67 0.29
CA ALA A 20 6.55 5.24 -1.10
C ALA A 20 7.45 6.15 -1.95
N LEU A 21 7.34 7.48 -1.79
CA LEU A 21 8.17 8.46 -2.49
C LEU A 21 9.64 8.35 -2.05
N VAL A 22 9.90 8.23 -0.75
CA VAL A 22 11.24 8.02 -0.19
C VAL A 22 11.85 6.73 -0.74
N THR A 23 11.09 5.64 -0.80
CA THR A 23 11.57 4.36 -1.35
C THR A 23 11.86 4.50 -2.85
N GLY A 24 10.98 5.16 -3.61
CA GLY A 24 11.17 5.39 -5.05
C GLY A 24 12.42 6.25 -5.35
N TRP A 25 12.59 7.34 -4.60
CA TRP A 25 13.76 8.22 -4.72
C TRP A 25 15.06 7.53 -4.29
N TRP A 26 15.04 6.83 -3.16
CA TRP A 26 16.21 6.13 -2.64
C TRP A 26 16.68 5.03 -3.60
N VAL A 27 15.76 4.28 -4.20
CA VAL A 27 16.05 3.30 -5.24
C VAL A 27 16.67 3.93 -6.49
N PHE A 28 16.10 5.05 -6.96
CA PHE A 28 16.64 5.76 -8.12
C PHE A 28 18.07 6.25 -7.84
N ARG A 29 18.31 6.79 -6.64
CA ARG A 29 19.63 7.23 -6.19
C ARG A 29 20.61 6.07 -6.04
N ALA A 30 20.20 4.94 -5.47
CA ALA A 30 21.03 3.77 -5.22
C ALA A 30 21.51 3.07 -6.51
N ARG A 31 20.83 3.28 -7.64
CA ARG A 31 21.26 2.77 -8.96
C ARG A 31 22.39 3.58 -9.60
N LYS A 32 22.56 4.86 -9.23
CA LYS A 32 23.57 5.72 -9.85
C LYS A 32 24.95 5.38 -9.26
N GLY A 33 25.69 4.48 -9.93
CA GLY A 33 27.13 4.29 -9.71
C GLY A 33 27.58 3.06 -8.93
N VAL A 34 26.83 1.95 -8.94
CA VAL A 34 27.27 0.68 -8.32
C VAL A 34 27.76 -0.31 -9.40
N PRO A 35 29.09 -0.46 -9.60
CA PRO A 35 29.64 -1.39 -10.58
C PRO A 35 29.68 -2.85 -10.10
N ASP A 36 29.62 -3.10 -8.79
CA ASP A 36 29.69 -4.45 -8.22
C ASP A 36 28.31 -5.12 -8.06
N GLU A 37 28.19 -6.33 -8.61
CA GLU A 37 26.97 -7.12 -8.62
C GLU A 37 26.57 -7.61 -7.21
N GLN A 38 27.53 -7.82 -6.29
CA GLN A 38 27.20 -8.16 -4.90
C GLN A 38 26.61 -6.97 -4.14
N ALA A 39 27.20 -5.78 -4.28
CA ALA A 39 26.67 -4.54 -3.73
C ALA A 39 25.26 -4.24 -4.28
N ARG A 40 25.04 -4.46 -5.58
CA ARG A 40 23.72 -4.35 -6.21
C ARG A 40 22.70 -5.28 -5.56
N ARG A 41 22.99 -6.57 -5.43
CA ARG A 41 22.09 -7.56 -4.78
C ARG A 41 21.74 -7.22 -3.33
N ARG A 42 22.64 -6.56 -2.58
CA ARG A 42 22.35 -6.09 -1.21
C ARG A 42 21.35 -4.93 -1.21
N LEU A 43 21.46 -4.01 -2.16
CA LEU A 43 20.52 -2.90 -2.33
C LEU A 43 19.14 -3.39 -2.77
N GLU A 44 19.09 -4.35 -3.70
CA GLU A 44 17.84 -4.97 -4.14
C GLU A 44 17.09 -5.62 -2.98
N ARG A 45 17.78 -6.36 -2.12
CA ARG A 45 17.20 -6.96 -0.90
C ARG A 45 16.66 -5.92 0.07
N ARG A 46 17.36 -4.80 0.25
CA ARG A 46 16.90 -3.71 1.13
C ARG A 46 15.62 -3.07 0.58
N ALA A 47 15.53 -2.86 -0.73
CA ALA A 47 14.34 -2.33 -1.38
C ALA A 47 13.15 -3.30 -1.28
N GLU A 48 13.37 -4.60 -1.48
CA GLU A 48 12.31 -5.60 -1.30
C GLU A 48 11.81 -5.65 0.14
N THR A 49 12.73 -5.56 1.10
CA THR A 49 12.41 -5.58 2.53
C THR A 49 11.64 -4.32 2.94
N SER A 50 12.05 -3.13 2.48
CA SER A 50 11.36 -1.88 2.80
C SER A 50 9.92 -1.88 2.28
N VAL A 51 9.70 -2.34 1.05
CA VAL A 51 8.34 -2.50 0.48
C VAL A 51 7.52 -3.49 1.32
N SER A 52 8.11 -4.61 1.72
CA SER A 52 7.41 -5.64 2.50
C SER A 52 7.03 -5.14 3.90
N VAL A 53 7.93 -4.37 4.54
CA VAL A 53 7.66 -3.72 5.83
C VAL A 53 6.55 -2.67 5.67
N ALA A 54 6.62 -1.83 4.64
CA ALA A 54 5.58 -0.84 4.38
C ALA A 54 4.21 -1.49 4.22
N LEU A 55 4.10 -2.56 3.42
CA LEU A 55 2.84 -3.29 3.24
C LEU A 55 2.32 -3.92 4.55
N ALA A 56 3.21 -4.49 5.37
CA ALA A 56 2.83 -5.05 6.67
C ALA A 56 2.32 -3.98 7.63
N CYS A 57 3.04 -2.87 7.77
CA CYS A 57 2.64 -1.73 8.60
C CYS A 57 1.30 -1.15 8.14
N SER A 58 1.10 -0.98 6.82
CA SER A 58 -0.18 -0.52 6.28
C SER A 58 -1.33 -1.50 6.57
N GLY A 59 -1.10 -2.81 6.43
CA GLY A 59 -2.11 -3.82 6.73
C GLY A 59 -2.51 -3.84 8.21
N LEU A 60 -1.54 -3.77 9.11
CA LEU A 60 -1.79 -3.69 10.56
C LEU A 60 -2.52 -2.41 10.95
N ALA A 61 -2.13 -1.27 10.37
CA ALA A 61 -2.80 0.01 10.59
C ALA A 61 -4.26 -0.04 10.13
N MET A 62 -4.56 -0.67 9.00
CA MET A 62 -5.95 -0.84 8.55
C MET A 62 -6.78 -1.73 9.47
N LEU A 63 -6.21 -2.80 10.03
CA LEU A 63 -6.91 -3.61 11.02
C LEU A 63 -7.20 -2.81 12.29
N ALA A 64 -6.24 -2.02 12.76
CA ALA A 64 -6.42 -1.19 13.94
C ALA A 64 -7.51 -0.13 13.73
N VAL A 65 -7.50 0.56 12.58
CA VAL A 65 -8.52 1.57 12.24
C VAL A 65 -9.89 0.92 12.01
N GLY A 66 -9.96 -0.18 11.26
CA GLY A 66 -11.21 -0.91 11.01
C GLY A 66 -11.82 -1.47 12.29
N GLY A 67 -10.98 -2.03 13.17
CA GLY A 67 -11.39 -2.51 14.48
C GLY A 67 -11.90 -1.38 15.37
N TYR A 68 -11.18 -0.25 15.44
CA TYR A 68 -11.61 0.92 16.22
C TYR A 68 -12.96 1.48 15.72
N ARG A 69 -13.12 1.64 14.40
CA ARG A 69 -14.37 2.13 13.79
C ARG A 69 -15.56 1.20 13.96
N PHE A 70 -15.32 -0.09 14.14
CA PHE A 70 -16.38 -1.05 14.46
C PHE A 70 -16.98 -0.82 15.85
N PHE A 71 -16.21 -0.26 16.79
CA PHE A 71 -16.67 0.05 18.15
C PHE A 71 -17.17 1.50 18.30
N GLU A 72 -16.59 2.46 17.57
CA GLU A 72 -17.03 3.86 17.56
C GLU A 72 -17.26 4.37 16.13
N TYR A 73 -18.51 4.28 15.67
CA TYR A 73 -18.92 4.82 14.37
C TYR A 73 -19.38 6.28 14.52
N GLU A 74 -18.50 7.22 14.18
CA GLU A 74 -18.91 8.56 13.79
C GLU A 74 -18.61 8.75 12.30
N PRO A 75 -19.62 9.05 11.45
CA PRO A 75 -19.38 9.53 10.09
C PRO A 75 -18.78 10.94 10.17
N GLY A 76 -17.48 11.01 10.43
CA GLY A 76 -16.71 12.24 10.57
C GLY A 76 -15.86 12.50 9.34
N GLY A 77 -16.21 13.54 8.57
CA GLY A 77 -15.37 14.09 7.50
C GLY A 77 -16.13 14.42 6.22
N ASN A 78 -15.57 15.33 5.41
CA ASN A 78 -16.12 15.66 4.09
C ASN A 78 -15.88 14.51 3.11
N VAL A 79 -16.92 13.70 2.90
CA VAL A 79 -16.91 12.53 2.00
C VAL A 79 -16.45 12.90 0.60
N THR A 80 -16.82 14.07 0.09
CA THR A 80 -16.42 14.58 -1.23
C THR A 80 -14.91 14.72 -1.35
N VAL A 81 -14.25 15.29 -0.34
CA VAL A 81 -12.78 15.44 -0.31
C VAL A 81 -12.12 14.07 -0.23
N GLY A 82 -12.64 13.17 0.62
CA GLY A 82 -12.13 11.80 0.73
C GLY A 82 -12.24 11.03 -0.59
N LEU A 83 -13.37 11.17 -1.29
CA LEU A 83 -13.64 10.50 -2.55
C LEU A 83 -12.73 11.02 -3.67
N LEU A 84 -12.51 12.34 -3.73
CA LEU A 84 -11.62 12.96 -4.70
C LEU A 84 -10.17 12.50 -4.50
N VAL A 85 -9.68 12.46 -3.26
CA VAL A 85 -8.34 11.94 -2.94
C VAL A 85 -8.23 10.46 -3.30
N ALA A 86 -9.24 9.64 -2.99
CA ALA A 86 -9.22 8.21 -3.29
C ALA A 86 -9.22 7.94 -4.82
N PHE A 87 -10.00 8.67 -5.60
CA PHE A 87 -10.02 8.56 -7.06
C PHE A 87 -8.69 8.99 -7.70
N LEU A 88 -8.14 10.13 -7.27
CA LEU A 88 -6.84 10.60 -7.76
C LEU A 88 -5.73 9.61 -7.38
N GLY A 89 -5.74 9.13 -6.14
CA GLY A 89 -4.83 8.08 -5.66
C GLY A 89 -4.90 6.83 -6.51
N ALA A 90 -6.11 6.29 -6.76
CA ALA A 90 -6.33 5.13 -7.61
C ALA A 90 -5.77 5.33 -9.02
N GLY A 91 -6.01 6.48 -9.64
CA GLY A 91 -5.52 6.81 -10.98
C GLY A 91 -4.00 6.89 -11.05
N VAL A 92 -3.38 7.65 -10.14
CA VAL A 92 -1.92 7.81 -10.09
C VAL A 92 -1.23 6.47 -9.80
N ASN A 93 -1.72 5.74 -8.80
CA ASN A 93 -1.17 4.44 -8.41
C ASN A 93 -1.34 3.39 -9.50
N ALA A 94 -2.47 3.39 -10.22
CA ALA A 94 -2.68 2.53 -11.39
C ALA A 94 -1.69 2.88 -12.52
N GLY A 95 -1.47 4.18 -12.78
CA GLY A 95 -0.48 4.64 -13.75
C GLY A 95 0.92 4.14 -13.43
N PHE A 96 1.36 4.25 -12.18
CA PHE A 96 2.63 3.68 -11.74
C PHE A 96 2.65 2.15 -11.85
N TRP A 97 1.58 1.46 -11.45
CA TRP A 97 1.50 0.01 -11.58
C TRP A 97 1.66 -0.46 -13.03
N LEU A 98 1.00 0.20 -13.98
CA LEU A 98 1.13 -0.09 -15.41
C LEU A 98 2.55 0.20 -15.90
N ARG A 99 3.13 1.34 -15.52
CA ARG A 99 4.51 1.71 -15.87
C ARG A 99 5.51 0.68 -15.38
N TYR A 100 5.45 0.31 -14.11
CA TYR A 100 6.35 -0.70 -13.52
C TYR A 100 6.10 -2.10 -14.06
N THR A 101 4.86 -2.43 -14.47
CA THR A 101 4.57 -3.69 -15.16
C THR A 101 5.23 -3.75 -16.54
N ARG A 102 5.21 -2.65 -17.30
CA ARG A 102 5.92 -2.56 -18.59
C ARG A 102 7.44 -2.64 -18.39
N LEU A 103 7.98 -1.88 -17.43
CA LEU A 103 9.42 -1.88 -17.12
C LEU A 103 9.91 -3.26 -16.65
N LEU A 104 9.11 -4.00 -15.90
CA LEU A 104 9.50 -5.33 -15.42
C LEU A 104 9.70 -6.33 -16.56
N ARG A 105 8.90 -6.22 -17.63
CA ARG A 105 9.05 -7.10 -18.81
C ARG A 105 10.36 -6.86 -19.55
N VAL A 106 10.86 -5.63 -19.52
CA VAL A 106 12.09 -5.24 -20.23
C VAL A 106 13.33 -5.50 -19.38
N ALA A 107 13.30 -5.11 -18.11
CA ALA A 107 14.48 -5.10 -17.26
C ALA A 107 14.62 -6.34 -16.34
N GLY A 108 13.54 -7.07 -16.05
CA GLY A 108 13.58 -8.28 -15.21
C GLY A 108 14.04 -8.08 -13.76
N ASP A 109 14.11 -6.83 -13.29
CA ASP A 109 14.79 -6.44 -12.06
C ASP A 109 13.91 -6.60 -10.81
N ALA A 110 14.49 -7.17 -9.75
CA ALA A 110 13.84 -7.44 -8.46
C ALA A 110 13.23 -6.19 -7.81
N VAL A 111 13.88 -5.03 -7.96
CA VAL A 111 13.40 -3.76 -7.44
C VAL A 111 12.17 -3.29 -8.21
N ILE A 112 12.18 -3.44 -9.53
CA ILE A 112 11.03 -3.08 -10.38
C ILE A 112 9.85 -4.00 -10.05
N ALA A 113 10.11 -5.27 -9.75
CA ALA A 113 9.10 -6.21 -9.28
C ALA A 113 8.52 -5.78 -7.91
N ALA A 114 9.36 -5.33 -6.98
CA ALA A 114 8.91 -4.82 -5.68
C ALA A 114 8.05 -3.55 -5.83
N GLN A 115 8.47 -2.60 -6.67
CA GLN A 115 7.70 -1.39 -6.96
C GLN A 115 6.36 -1.71 -7.62
N ARG A 116 6.35 -2.57 -8.64
CA ARG A 116 5.11 -3.05 -9.28
C ARG A 116 4.13 -3.60 -8.25
N ARG A 117 4.61 -4.42 -7.30
CA ARG A 117 3.81 -5.01 -6.23
C ARG A 117 3.24 -3.93 -5.30
N LEU A 118 4.06 -2.97 -4.90
CA LEU A 118 3.65 -1.86 -4.05
C LEU A 118 2.52 -1.04 -4.69
N TYR A 119 2.68 -0.63 -5.96
CA TYR A 119 1.68 0.19 -6.64
C TYR A 119 0.40 -0.59 -6.98
N ARG A 120 0.50 -1.89 -7.27
CA ARG A 120 -0.67 -2.77 -7.37
C ARG A 120 -1.43 -2.82 -6.04
N ALA A 121 -0.70 -2.92 -4.93
CA ALA A 121 -1.30 -2.93 -3.60
C ALA A 121 -2.05 -1.62 -3.31
N LYS A 122 -1.40 -0.48 -3.58
CA LYS A 122 -2.02 0.85 -3.42
C LYS A 122 -3.26 1.02 -4.29
N THR A 123 -3.17 0.66 -5.57
CA THR A 123 -4.31 0.76 -6.49
C THR A 123 -5.53 -0.01 -5.97
N PHE A 124 -5.31 -1.26 -5.51
CA PHE A 124 -6.40 -2.06 -4.93
C PHE A 124 -6.99 -1.42 -3.68
N VAL A 125 -6.14 -0.94 -2.77
CA VAL A 125 -6.56 -0.22 -1.56
C VAL A 125 -7.44 0.99 -1.92
N ASP A 126 -6.98 1.83 -2.86
CA ASP A 126 -7.69 3.04 -3.25
C ASP A 126 -9.02 2.73 -3.91
N LEU A 127 -9.13 1.65 -4.69
CA LEU A 127 -10.39 1.20 -5.27
C LEU A 127 -11.39 0.76 -4.20
N VAL A 128 -10.95 0.01 -3.19
CA VAL A 128 -11.82 -0.40 -2.08
C VAL A 128 -12.29 0.80 -1.27
N VAL A 129 -11.37 1.73 -0.94
CA VAL A 129 -11.71 2.98 -0.24
C VAL A 129 -12.67 3.83 -1.08
N THR A 130 -12.43 3.93 -2.39
CA THR A 130 -13.31 4.67 -3.31
C THR A 130 -14.70 4.06 -3.32
N ALA A 131 -14.82 2.73 -3.38
CA ALA A 131 -16.11 2.04 -3.34
C ALA A 131 -16.84 2.26 -2.01
N ALA A 132 -16.13 2.21 -0.87
CA ALA A 132 -16.70 2.50 0.44
C ALA A 132 -17.22 3.94 0.53
N LEU A 133 -16.41 4.94 0.14
CA LEU A 133 -16.82 6.35 0.15
C LEU A 133 -17.93 6.64 -0.84
N LEU A 134 -17.93 5.99 -2.01
CA LEU A 134 -19.00 6.13 -2.98
C LEU A 134 -20.33 5.58 -2.43
N SER A 135 -20.30 4.47 -1.69
CA SER A 135 -21.50 3.94 -1.03
C SER A 135 -22.09 4.92 -0.03
N VAL A 136 -21.23 5.60 0.75
CA VAL A 136 -21.64 6.66 1.70
C VAL A 136 -22.16 7.89 0.95
N ALA A 137 -21.54 8.29 -0.16
CA ALA A 137 -21.96 9.44 -0.95
C ALA A 137 -23.32 9.23 -1.62
N LEU A 138 -23.62 8.00 -2.06
CA LEU A 138 -24.87 7.67 -2.74
C LEU A 138 -26.02 7.41 -1.76
N ILE A 139 -25.75 6.75 -0.63
CA ILE A 139 -26.79 6.34 0.34
C ILE A 139 -26.32 6.59 1.79
N PRO A 140 -26.21 7.85 2.22
CA PRO A 140 -25.54 8.23 3.46
C PRO A 140 -26.20 7.73 4.75
N THR A 141 -27.51 7.48 4.73
CA THR A 141 -28.28 7.07 5.91
C THR A 141 -28.51 5.56 6.03
N HIS A 142 -28.00 4.77 5.09
CA HIS A 142 -28.26 3.33 5.07
C HIS A 142 -27.23 2.56 5.92
N PRO A 143 -27.67 1.67 6.83
CA PRO A 143 -26.76 0.92 7.72
C PRO A 143 -25.79 0.00 6.97
N ALA A 144 -26.08 -0.35 5.72
CA ALA A 144 -25.14 -1.08 4.85
C ALA A 144 -23.79 -0.37 4.65
N THR A 145 -23.74 0.97 4.73
CA THR A 145 -22.49 1.74 4.56
C THR A 145 -21.44 1.38 5.62
N HIS A 146 -21.88 1.10 6.86
CA HIS A 146 -21.01 0.63 7.94
C HIS A 146 -20.38 -0.73 7.60
N TYR A 147 -21.20 -1.69 7.16
CA TYR A 147 -20.72 -3.01 6.77
C TYR A 147 -19.74 -2.96 5.60
N VAL A 148 -19.95 -2.06 4.63
CA VAL A 148 -19.06 -1.87 3.49
C VAL A 148 -17.69 -1.32 3.93
N ASP A 149 -17.65 -0.34 4.85
CA ASP A 149 -16.38 0.22 5.35
C ASP A 149 -15.59 -0.82 6.17
N THR A 150 -16.26 -1.51 7.10
CA THR A 150 -15.63 -2.57 7.92
C THR A 150 -15.12 -3.71 7.05
N LEU A 151 -15.95 -4.23 6.14
CA LEU A 151 -15.58 -5.34 5.27
C LEU A 151 -14.44 -4.94 4.31
N GLY A 152 -14.49 -3.71 3.79
CA GLY A 152 -13.42 -3.14 2.98
C GLY A 152 -12.08 -3.10 3.73
N SER A 153 -12.08 -2.65 4.98
CA SER A 153 -10.86 -2.60 5.81
C SER A 153 -10.25 -3.98 6.07
N VAL A 154 -11.08 -5.01 6.34
CA VAL A 154 -10.64 -6.39 6.56
C VAL A 154 -10.05 -6.99 5.29
N VAL A 155 -10.73 -6.83 4.15
CA VAL A 155 -10.28 -7.32 2.84
C VAL A 155 -8.93 -6.70 2.47
N VAL A 156 -8.78 -5.38 2.63
CA VAL A 156 -7.54 -4.69 2.30
C VAL A 156 -6.41 -5.13 3.22
N ALA A 157 -6.66 -5.20 4.53
CA ALA A 157 -5.65 -5.67 5.48
C ALA A 157 -5.16 -7.08 5.16
N GLY A 158 -6.08 -8.02 4.91
CA GLY A 158 -5.76 -9.40 4.54
C GLY A 158 -4.90 -9.44 3.28
N TYR A 159 -5.27 -8.68 2.25
CA TYR A 159 -4.51 -8.61 1.01
C TYR A 159 -3.10 -8.01 1.20
N LEU A 160 -2.96 -6.93 1.99
CA LEU A 160 -1.66 -6.30 2.26
C LEU A 160 -0.73 -7.24 3.04
N LEU A 161 -1.26 -7.93 4.05
CA LEU A 161 -0.52 -8.91 4.84
C LEU A 161 -0.09 -10.11 4.01
N GLN A 162 -0.99 -10.65 3.16
CA GLN A 162 -0.66 -11.73 2.23
C GLN A 162 0.50 -11.33 1.31
N GLN A 163 0.48 -10.11 0.77
CA GLN A 163 1.56 -9.61 -0.09
C GLN A 163 2.87 -9.42 0.67
N ALA A 164 2.84 -8.91 1.90
CA ALA A 164 4.03 -8.79 2.74
C ALA A 164 4.65 -10.16 3.04
N LEU A 165 3.84 -11.16 3.39
CA LEU A 165 4.29 -12.52 3.70
C LEU A 165 4.84 -13.26 2.48
N GLY A 166 4.17 -13.18 1.33
CA GLY A 166 4.65 -13.80 0.09
C GLY A 166 6.02 -13.28 -0.34
N SER A 167 6.29 -12.00 -0.08
CA SER A 167 7.57 -11.34 -0.37
C SER A 167 8.70 -11.87 0.52
N ARG A 168 8.45 -12.04 1.81
CA ARG A 168 9.42 -12.60 2.77
C ARG A 168 9.75 -14.07 2.46
N ARG A 169 8.75 -14.86 2.08
CA ARG A 169 8.94 -16.27 1.69
C ARG A 169 9.79 -16.41 0.43
N ALA A 170 9.54 -15.58 -0.59
CA ALA A 170 10.34 -15.55 -1.81
C ALA A 170 11.80 -15.11 -1.54
N GLY A 171 12.02 -14.14 -0.65
CA GLY A 171 13.36 -13.73 -0.22
C GLY A 171 14.10 -14.82 0.56
N ALA A 172 13.41 -15.51 1.48
CA ALA A 172 13.99 -16.60 2.27
C ALA A 172 14.36 -17.83 1.41
N ALA A 173 13.57 -18.16 0.39
CA ALA A 173 13.87 -19.25 -0.54
C ALA A 173 15.16 -18.99 -1.35
N ARG A 174 15.39 -17.75 -1.78
CA ARG A 174 16.64 -17.36 -2.49
C ARG A 174 17.89 -17.49 -1.61
N LEU A 175 17.77 -17.34 -0.28
CA LEU A 175 18.89 -17.50 0.66
C LEU A 175 19.33 -18.96 0.85
N ARG A 176 18.43 -19.93 0.63
CA ARG A 176 18.77 -21.35 0.68
C ARG A 176 19.49 -21.84 -0.58
N VAL A 177 19.13 -21.30 -1.74
CA VAL A 177 19.72 -21.71 -3.03
C VAL A 177 21.12 -21.12 -3.25
N GLY A 178 21.42 -19.92 -2.76
CA GLY A 178 22.76 -19.31 -2.90
C GLY A 178 23.81 -19.79 -1.89
N ARG A 179 23.52 -20.86 -1.14
CA ARG A 179 24.42 -21.46 -0.12
C ARG A 179 24.83 -22.90 -0.46
N GLY A 180 24.34 -23.47 -1.57
CA GLY A 180 24.83 -24.72 -2.15
C GLY A 180 25.68 -24.41 -3.37
#